data_AF-A0A947MUJ7-F1
#
_entry.id   AF-A0A947MUJ7-F1
#
_cell.length_a   1.000
_cell.length_b   1.000
_cell.length_c   1.000
_cell.angle_alpha   90.00
_cell.angle_beta   90.00
_cell.angle_gamma   90.00
#
_symmetry.space_group_name_H-M   'P 1'
#
loop_
_entity.id
_entity.type
_entity.pdbx_description
1 polymer ?
#
loop_
_entity_poly.entity_id
_entity_poly.type
_entity_poly.pdbx_seq_one_letter_code
_entity_poly.pdbx_strand_id
1 'polypeptide(L)'
;MELKHNDPVAGLPQDELSLIVQPAESGHHALFEEGLIRRALSAPMPQGDHGAMVEQVDFALRNLLAPGELSQKRELVASLPETVQDVVVKLYFRLMDQVLAVRGGFALH
;
A
#
# COMPACT_ATOMS: atom_id res chain seq x y z
N MET A 1 -26.87 -19.99 -1.48
CA MET A 1 -25.61 -19.91 -0.74
C MET A 1 -24.94 -18.61 -1.14
N GLU A 2 -25.09 -17.57 -0.34
CA GLU A 2 -24.44 -16.28 -0.59
C GLU A 2 -23.02 -16.33 -0.02
N LEU A 3 -22.03 -16.20 -0.89
CA LEU A 3 -20.63 -16.07 -0.52
C LEU A 3 -20.42 -14.70 0.12
N LYS A 4 -20.40 -14.67 1.46
CA LYS A 4 -19.99 -13.51 2.25
C LYS A 4 -18.58 -13.09 1.81
N HIS A 5 -18.50 -12.00 1.05
CA HIS A 5 -17.25 -11.38 0.66
C HIS A 5 -16.59 -10.83 1.93
N ASN A 6 -15.47 -11.44 2.29
CA ASN A 6 -14.63 -11.00 3.38
C ASN A 6 -13.70 -9.93 2.81
N ASP A 7 -14.19 -8.70 2.70
CA ASP A 7 -13.36 -7.54 2.37
C ASP A 7 -12.44 -7.24 3.58
N PRO A 8 -11.13 -7.49 3.50
CA PRO A 8 -10.23 -7.37 4.66
C PRO A 8 -9.92 -5.91 5.04
N VAL A 9 -10.65 -4.94 4.47
CA VAL A 9 -10.39 -3.50 4.60
C VAL A 9 -11.59 -2.77 5.24
N ALA A 10 -12.73 -3.42 5.39
CA ALA A 10 -13.99 -2.79 5.80
C ALA A 10 -14.12 -2.52 7.32
N GLY A 11 -13.02 -2.52 8.08
CA GLY A 11 -13.10 -2.48 9.55
C GLY A 11 -11.90 -1.90 10.29
N LEU A 12 -11.05 -1.11 9.64
CA LEU A 12 -9.92 -0.49 10.35
C LEU A 12 -10.41 0.77 11.11
N PRO A 13 -10.42 0.76 12.46
CA PRO A 13 -10.76 1.95 13.24
C PRO A 13 -9.79 3.10 12.95
N GLN A 14 -10.25 4.35 13.06
CA GLN A 14 -9.43 5.54 12.74
C GLN A 14 -8.09 5.62 13.49
N ASP A 15 -7.93 4.88 14.59
CA ASP A 15 -6.68 4.78 15.35
C ASP A 15 -5.60 3.93 14.67
N GLU A 16 -5.93 3.06 13.71
CA GLU A 16 -4.96 2.26 12.96
C GLU A 16 -4.27 3.04 11.82
N LEU A 17 -4.87 4.15 11.36
CA LEU A 17 -4.17 5.10 10.49
C LEU A 17 -2.91 5.64 11.17
N SER A 18 -2.93 5.82 12.48
CA SER A 18 -1.77 6.26 13.25
C SER A 18 -0.71 5.16 13.40
N LEU A 19 -1.12 3.89 13.44
CA LEU A 19 -0.21 2.73 13.49
C LEU A 19 0.46 2.46 12.14
N ILE A 20 -0.24 2.66 11.02
CA ILE A 20 0.31 2.57 9.65
C ILE A 20 1.24 3.76 9.33
N VAL A 21 1.20 4.83 10.13
CA VAL A 21 2.12 5.99 10.03
C VAL A 21 3.38 5.81 10.90
N GLN A 22 3.45 4.79 11.77
CA GLN A 22 4.69 4.46 12.50
C GLN A 22 5.88 3.90 11.68
N PRO A 23 5.77 3.51 10.39
CA PRO A 23 6.93 3.39 9.50
C PRO A 23 7.63 4.74 9.24
N ALA A 24 7.23 5.82 9.92
CA ALA A 24 8.00 7.04 10.17
C ALA A 24 9.50 6.78 10.44
N GLU A 25 9.88 5.64 11.02
CA GLU A 25 11.28 5.36 11.35
C GLU A 25 12.09 4.69 10.20
N SER A 26 11.44 4.17 9.15
CA SER A 26 12.10 3.47 8.04
C SER A 26 12.14 4.23 6.72
N GLY A 27 11.68 5.50 6.71
CA GLY A 27 11.74 6.37 5.53
C GLY A 27 10.72 6.07 4.42
N HIS A 28 9.77 5.15 4.64
CA HIS A 28 8.81 4.72 3.60
C HIS A 28 7.72 5.76 3.30
N HIS A 29 7.44 6.67 4.22
CA HIS A 29 6.63 7.88 3.98
C HIS A 29 7.35 8.89 3.07
N ALA A 30 8.66 8.74 2.82
CA ALA A 30 9.35 9.55 1.81
C ALA A 30 9.00 9.14 0.36
N LEU A 31 8.37 7.96 0.18
CA LEU A 31 7.90 7.46 -1.12
C LEU A 31 6.53 8.01 -1.52
N PHE A 32 5.68 8.35 -0.56
CA PHE A 32 4.32 8.79 -0.82
C PHE A 32 4.01 10.04 -0.02
N GLU A 33 3.48 11.07 -0.68
CA GLU A 33 3.02 12.28 -0.01
C GLU A 33 1.87 11.96 0.96
N GLU A 34 1.78 12.70 2.06
CA GLU A 34 0.76 12.46 3.10
C GLU A 34 -0.67 12.48 2.52
N GLY A 35 -0.96 13.42 1.62
CA GLY A 35 -2.27 13.53 0.97
C GLY A 35 -2.62 12.30 0.14
N LEU A 36 -1.62 11.73 -0.56
CA LEU A 36 -1.77 10.50 -1.33
C LEU A 36 -2.09 9.31 -0.43
N ILE A 37 -1.37 9.18 0.69
CA ILE A 37 -1.59 8.11 1.67
C ILE A 37 -3.02 8.18 2.23
N ARG A 38 -3.44 9.37 2.68
CA ARG A 38 -4.79 9.58 3.24
C ARG A 38 -5.88 9.24 2.22
N ARG A 39 -5.72 9.69 0.98
CA ARG A 39 -6.68 9.39 -0.10
C ARG A 39 -6.75 7.89 -0.36
N ALA A 40 -5.60 7.26 -0.57
CA ALA A 40 -5.52 5.84 -0.85
C ALA A 40 -6.20 5.01 0.24
N LEU A 41 -5.90 5.27 1.52
CA LEU A 41 -6.47 4.50 2.63
C LEU A 41 -7.98 4.73 2.82
N SER A 42 -8.50 5.88 2.38
CA SER A 42 -9.94 6.19 2.44
C SER A 42 -10.72 5.68 1.23
N ALA A 43 -10.07 5.48 0.09
CA ALA A 43 -10.71 4.98 -1.13
C ALA A 43 -11.11 3.50 -0.95
N PRO A 44 -12.24 3.01 -1.50
CA PRO A 44 -12.52 1.58 -1.54
C PRO A 44 -11.55 0.86 -2.50
N MET A 45 -11.32 -0.44 -2.29
CA MET A 45 -10.62 -1.23 -3.31
C MET A 45 -11.49 -1.31 -4.57
N PRO A 46 -10.94 -1.07 -5.78
CA PRO A 46 -11.68 -1.23 -7.02
C PRO A 46 -12.15 -2.68 -7.18
N GLN A 47 -13.42 -2.85 -7.53
CA GLN A 47 -14.09 -4.15 -7.72
C GLN A 47 -14.31 -4.41 -9.23
N GLY A 48 -14.23 -5.66 -9.69
CA GLY A 48 -14.46 -6.04 -11.10
C GLY A 48 -13.24 -6.62 -11.83
N ASP A 49 -13.36 -6.80 -13.15
CA ASP A 49 -12.24 -7.24 -14.00
C ASP A 49 -11.33 -6.06 -14.35
N HIS A 50 -10.06 -6.19 -14.00
CA HIS A 50 -9.08 -5.11 -14.02
C HIS A 50 -7.73 -5.55 -14.60
N GLY A 51 -7.71 -6.45 -15.59
CA GLY A 51 -6.47 -7.01 -16.14
C GLY A 51 -5.37 -5.97 -16.43
N ALA A 52 -5.72 -4.87 -17.13
CA ALA A 52 -4.77 -3.78 -17.42
C ALA A 52 -4.32 -2.98 -16.19
N MET A 53 -5.13 -2.92 -15.13
CA MET A 53 -4.78 -2.28 -13.86
C MET A 53 -3.85 -3.18 -13.05
N VAL A 54 -4.10 -4.50 -13.05
CA VAL A 54 -3.27 -5.49 -12.35
C VAL A 54 -1.84 -5.42 -12.87
N GLU A 55 -1.66 -5.35 -14.20
CA GLU A 55 -0.34 -5.20 -14.81
C GLU A 55 0.36 -3.91 -14.38
N GLN A 56 -0.36 -2.79 -14.34
CA GLN A 56 0.19 -1.50 -13.91
C GLN A 56 0.57 -1.51 -12.42
N VAL A 57 -0.25 -2.11 -11.57
CA VAL A 57 0.00 -2.25 -10.14
C VAL A 57 1.20 -3.16 -9.88
N ASP A 58 1.29 -4.31 -10.56
CA ASP A 58 2.43 -5.23 -10.45
C ASP A 58 3.72 -4.55 -10.93
N PHE A 59 3.69 -3.87 -12.08
CA PHE A 59 4.82 -3.09 -12.57
C PHE A 59 5.27 -2.04 -11.56
N ALA A 60 4.34 -1.24 -11.02
CA ALA A 60 4.65 -0.20 -10.07
C ALA A 60 5.27 -0.77 -8.78
N LEU A 61 4.66 -1.80 -8.18
CA LEU A 61 5.16 -2.42 -6.95
C LEU A 61 6.56 -3.01 -7.12
N ARG A 62 6.84 -3.67 -8.23
CA ARG A 62 8.19 -4.20 -8.51
C ARG A 62 9.24 -3.09 -8.59
N ASN A 63 8.94 -2.00 -9.27
CA ASN A 63 9.84 -0.85 -9.37
C ASN A 63 10.03 -0.14 -8.02
N LEU A 64 8.98 -0.06 -7.20
CA LEU A 64 9.05 0.53 -5.87
C LEU A 64 9.91 -0.30 -4.90
N LEU A 65 9.89 -1.63 -5.02
CA LEU A 65 10.67 -2.55 -4.18
C LEU A 65 12.11 -2.76 -4.68
N ALA A 66 12.38 -2.49 -5.96
CA ALA A 66 13.72 -2.59 -6.52
C ALA A 66 14.68 -1.53 -5.92
N PRO A 67 16.00 -1.76 -5.88
CA PRO A 67 16.96 -0.71 -5.52
C PRO A 67 16.88 0.47 -6.49
N GLY A 68 16.99 1.71 -5.99
CA GLY A 68 16.94 2.91 -6.84
C GLY A 68 16.66 4.19 -6.07
N GLU A 69 16.77 5.31 -6.76
CA GLU A 69 16.57 6.66 -6.21
C GLU A 69 15.12 6.91 -5.80
N LEU A 70 14.91 7.51 -4.64
CA LEU A 70 13.57 7.84 -4.13
C LEU A 70 12.81 8.81 -5.04
N SER A 71 13.51 9.77 -5.66
CA SER A 71 12.91 10.74 -6.58
C SER A 71 12.25 10.06 -7.78
N GLN A 72 12.94 9.11 -8.40
CA GLN A 72 12.44 8.36 -9.56
C GLN A 72 11.21 7.52 -9.20
N LYS A 73 11.22 6.92 -7.99
CA LYS A 73 10.09 6.14 -7.49
C LYS A 73 8.86 7.02 -7.24
N ARG A 74 9.04 8.24 -6.71
CA ARG A 74 7.94 9.21 -6.57
C ARG A 74 7.38 9.66 -7.91
N GLU A 75 8.26 9.97 -8.87
CA GLU A 75 7.86 10.35 -10.23
C GLU A 75 7.05 9.24 -10.90
N LEU A 76 7.49 7.99 -10.77
CA LEU A 76 6.75 6.82 -11.24
C LEU A 76 5.35 6.81 -10.65
N VAL A 77 5.21 6.87 -9.32
CA VAL A 77 3.89 6.84 -8.67
C VAL A 77 3.02 8.00 -9.13
N ALA A 78 3.56 9.22 -9.20
CA ALA A 78 2.82 10.40 -9.64
C ALA A 78 2.31 10.30 -11.09
N SER A 79 2.98 9.51 -11.94
CA SER A 79 2.58 9.28 -13.33
C SER A 79 1.46 8.25 -13.52
N LEU A 80 1.14 7.45 -12.48
CA LEU A 80 0.12 6.41 -12.57
C LEU A 80 -1.29 7.02 -12.50
N PRO A 81 -2.32 6.36 -13.06
CA PRO A 81 -3.71 6.75 -12.83
C PRO A 81 -4.06 6.78 -11.33
N GLU A 82 -4.92 7.70 -10.90
CA GLU A 82 -5.25 7.86 -9.46
C GLU A 82 -5.68 6.55 -8.79
N THR A 83 -6.56 5.79 -9.44
CA THR A 83 -7.00 4.48 -8.94
C THR A 83 -5.84 3.49 -8.77
N VAL A 84 -4.86 3.51 -9.68
CA VAL A 84 -3.66 2.67 -9.60
C VAL A 84 -2.76 3.14 -8.45
N GLN A 85 -2.56 4.45 -8.29
CA GLN A 85 -1.79 5.00 -7.18
C GLN A 85 -2.36 4.54 -5.84
N ASP A 86 -3.68 4.64 -5.67
CA ASP A 86 -4.35 4.30 -4.42
C ASP A 86 -4.19 2.80 -4.10
N VAL A 87 -4.31 1.93 -5.10
CA VAL A 87 -4.08 0.49 -4.94
C VAL A 87 -2.61 0.19 -4.62
N VAL A 88 -1.66 0.81 -5.32
CA VAL A 88 -0.22 0.62 -5.10
C VAL A 88 0.16 1.02 -3.68
N VAL A 89 -0.32 2.16 -3.19
CA VAL A 89 -0.06 2.63 -1.82
C VAL A 89 -0.58 1.60 -0.81
N LYS A 90 -1.83 1.17 -0.93
CA LYS A 90 -2.41 0.17 -0.03
C LYS A 90 -1.63 -1.13 0.00
N LEU A 91 -1.29 -1.66 -1.17
CA LEU A 91 -0.58 -2.93 -1.28
C LEU A 91 0.86 -2.81 -0.77
N TYR A 92 1.52 -1.68 -1.03
CA TYR A 92 2.85 -1.40 -0.51
C TYR A 92 2.87 -1.42 1.02
N PHE A 93 1.96 -0.68 1.67
CA PHE A 93 1.88 -0.66 3.14
C PHE A 93 1.54 -2.05 3.70
N ARG A 94 0.64 -2.78 3.05
CA ARG A 94 0.31 -4.16 3.46
C ARG A 94 1.51 -5.12 3.37
N LEU A 95 2.32 -4.99 2.32
CA LEU A 95 3.54 -5.78 2.17
C LEU A 95 4.57 -5.43 3.25
N MET A 96 4.75 -4.14 3.54
CA MET A 96 5.68 -3.69 4.58
C MET A 96 5.25 -4.17 5.97
N ASP A 97 3.95 -4.13 6.28
CA ASP A 97 3.40 -4.64 7.53
C ASP A 97 3.68 -6.14 7.71
N GLN A 98 3.49 -6.94 6.66
CA GLN A 98 3.83 -8.36 6.68
C GLN A 98 5.33 -8.62 6.88
N VAL A 99 6.19 -7.84 6.21
CA VAL A 99 7.64 -7.95 6.36
C VAL A 99 8.08 -7.61 7.78
N LEU A 100 7.49 -6.57 8.37
CA LEU A 100 7.76 -6.16 9.75
C LEU A 100 7.23 -7.20 10.76
N ALA A 101 6.03 -7.74 10.55
CA ALA A 101 5.47 -8.80 11.38
C ALA A 101 6.34 -10.08 11.37
N VAL A 102 6.85 -10.49 10.19
CA VAL A 102 7.76 -11.64 10.07
C VAL A 102 9.11 -11.37 10.76
N ARG A 103 9.61 -10.13 10.73
CA ARG A 103 10.87 -9.77 11.39
C ARG A 103 10.71 -9.54 12.90
N GLY A 104 9.54 -9.12 13.37
CA GLY A 104 9.19 -9.01 14.79
C GLY A 104 8.97 -10.37 15.48
N GLY A 105 8.74 -11.44 14.71
CA GLY A 105 8.58 -12.81 15.19
C GLY A 105 9.83 -13.48 15.79
N PHE A 106 10.95 -12.77 15.94
CA PHE A 106 12.13 -13.24 16.69
C PHE A 106 12.13 -12.82 18.17
N ALA A 107 11.05 -12.26 18.68
CA ALA A 107 10.88 -12.01 20.11
C ALA A 107 9.54 -12.59 20.57
N LEU A 108 9.55 -13.86 20.97
CA LEU A 108 8.81 -14.47 22.09
C LEU A 108 8.86 -15.99 21.96
N HIS A 109 9.96 -16.58 22.42
CA HIS A 109 10.00 -17.92 22.99
C HIS A 109 10.76 -17.86 24.31
#